data_AF-A0A368GC28-F1
#
_entry.id   AF-A0A368GC28-F1
#
_cell.length_a   1.000
_cell.length_b   1.000
_cell.length_c   1.000
_cell.angle_alpha   90.00
_cell.angle_beta   90.00
_cell.angle_gamma   90.00
#
_symmetry.space_group_name_H-M   'P 1'
#
loop_
_entity.id
_entity.type
_entity.pdbx_description
1 polymer ?
#
loop_
_entity_poly.entity_id
_entity_poly.type
_entity_poly.pdbx_seq_one_letter_code
_entity_poly.pdbx_strand_id
1 'polypeptide(L)'
;MGEILLSRMYLKLPQKSESGDVSVYDTAHWKVNKTALDFFSYTTTMIEEMFTSGVVEMSKNTAAQVLSIGLGAGFMNSYLHYNYPKMNITVVDIEPKTLEITQKWFDLELDDRHRVIIMDGVEFISRAVKEETNQFLKMELPSCVEEIVGHNS
;
A
#
# COMPACT_ATOMS: atom_id res chain seq x y z
N MET A 1 3.17 12.95 24.74
CA MET A 1 3.60 11.92 23.77
C MET A 1 2.39 11.66 22.90
N GLY A 2 2.43 12.06 21.63
CA GLY A 2 1.34 11.85 20.68
C GLY A 2 1.62 10.59 19.86
N GLU A 3 0.58 9.82 19.57
CA GLU A 3 0.68 8.66 18.69
C GLU A 3 0.16 9.06 17.30
N ILE A 4 0.86 8.65 16.25
CA ILE A 4 0.39 8.81 14.87
C ILE A 4 0.07 7.41 14.33
N LEU A 5 -1.20 7.20 14.01
CA LEU A 5 -1.64 5.99 13.33
C LEU A 5 -1.42 6.13 11.82
N LEU A 6 -0.41 5.42 11.30
CA LEU A 6 0.00 5.53 9.90
C LEU A 6 -0.77 4.60 8.94
N SER A 7 -1.21 3.44 9.38
CA SER A 7 -2.02 2.56 8.52
C SER A 7 -2.73 1.51 9.35
N ARG A 8 -3.92 1.11 8.92
CA ARG A 8 -4.63 -0.05 9.44
C ARG A 8 -5.12 -0.88 8.28
N MET A 9 -5.02 -2.20 8.44
CA MET A 9 -5.59 -3.15 7.50
C MET A 9 -6.49 -4.11 8.27
N TYR A 10 -7.69 -4.33 7.76
CA TYR A 10 -8.58 -5.34 8.31
C TYR A 10 -8.12 -6.71 7.85
N LEU A 11 -8.18 -7.71 8.74
CA LEU A 11 -7.96 -9.11 8.35
C LEU A 11 -9.29 -9.76 7.98
N LYS A 12 -9.29 -10.70 7.03
CA LYS A 12 -10.46 -11.53 6.74
C LYS A 12 -10.61 -12.54 7.86
N LEU A 13 -11.82 -12.59 8.45
CA LEU A 13 -12.13 -13.61 9.44
C LEU A 13 -12.02 -15.01 8.80
N PRO A 14 -11.38 -15.99 9.47
CA PRO A 14 -11.39 -17.36 9.00
C PRO A 14 -12.82 -17.89 8.96
N GLN A 15 -13.15 -18.67 7.92
CA GLN A 15 -14.42 -19.39 7.90
C GLN A 15 -14.43 -20.38 9.06
N LYS A 16 -15.54 -20.45 9.82
CA LYS A 16 -15.68 -21.34 10.97
C LYS A 16 -15.35 -22.78 10.57
N SER A 17 -14.20 -23.29 11.01
CA SER A 17 -13.92 -24.72 11.03
C SER A 17 -14.72 -25.35 12.17
N GLU A 18 -15.33 -26.50 11.92
CA GLU A 18 -15.92 -27.31 12.98
C GLU A 18 -14.82 -27.73 13.97
N SER A 19 -15.03 -27.43 15.25
CA SER A 19 -14.32 -27.97 16.43
C SER A 19 -12.80 -27.78 16.55
N GLY A 20 -12.39 -26.92 17.50
CA GLY A 20 -11.23 -27.16 18.39
C GLY A 20 -9.83 -26.92 17.84
N ASP A 21 -9.67 -26.39 16.64
CA ASP A 21 -8.35 -26.14 16.06
C ASP A 21 -7.75 -24.81 16.57
N VAL A 22 -6.64 -24.91 17.32
CA VAL A 22 -5.91 -23.76 17.90
C VAL A 22 -5.29 -22.90 16.79
N SER A 23 -5.09 -23.45 15.59
CA SER A 23 -4.60 -22.74 14.40
C SER A 23 -5.46 -21.54 13.99
N VAL A 24 -6.75 -21.51 14.39
CA VAL A 24 -7.67 -20.40 14.12
C VAL A 24 -7.20 -19.09 14.78
N TYR A 25 -6.48 -19.16 15.91
CA TYR A 25 -5.99 -17.98 16.63
C TYR A 25 -4.66 -17.44 16.10
N ASP A 26 -4.01 -18.15 15.17
CA ASP A 26 -2.76 -17.68 14.58
C ASP A 26 -3.05 -16.66 13.48
N THR A 27 -3.03 -15.38 13.86
CA THR A 27 -3.28 -14.25 12.95
C THR A 27 -2.18 -14.03 11.93
N ALA A 28 -1.00 -14.67 12.08
CA ALA A 28 0.09 -14.61 11.11
C ALA A 28 -0.33 -15.10 9.72
N HIS A 29 -1.30 -16.02 9.68
CA HIS A 29 -1.78 -16.67 8.45
C HIS A 29 -3.08 -16.06 7.92
N TRP A 30 -3.65 -15.05 8.61
CA TRP A 30 -4.90 -14.45 8.20
C TRP A 30 -4.69 -13.55 7.00
N LYS A 31 -5.53 -13.74 5.97
CA LYS A 31 -5.45 -12.93 4.75
C LYS A 31 -5.91 -11.50 5.02
N VAL A 32 -5.24 -10.55 4.38
CA VAL A 32 -5.65 -9.15 4.48
C VAL A 32 -6.91 -8.90 3.66
N ASN A 33 -7.81 -8.08 4.21
CA ASN A 33 -9.01 -7.61 3.55
C ASN A 33 -8.68 -6.41 2.65
N LYS A 34 -8.44 -6.68 1.36
CA LYS A 34 -8.14 -5.68 0.33
C LYS A 34 -9.39 -4.96 -0.22
N THR A 35 -10.61 -5.28 0.26
CA THR A 35 -11.85 -4.71 -0.29
C THR A 35 -12.47 -3.62 0.58
N ALA A 36 -12.09 -3.53 1.86
CA ALA A 36 -12.64 -2.56 2.79
C ALA A 36 -11.73 -1.34 2.89
N LEU A 37 -12.30 -0.14 2.79
CA LEU A 37 -11.63 1.11 3.13
C LEU A 37 -11.68 1.32 4.64
N ASP A 38 -10.58 1.77 5.24
CA ASP A 38 -10.60 2.33 6.59
C ASP A 38 -10.94 3.82 6.51
N PHE A 39 -12.22 4.17 6.67
CA PHE A 39 -12.72 5.54 6.54
C PHE A 39 -12.11 6.53 7.56
N PHE A 40 -11.45 6.03 8.61
CA PHE A 40 -10.75 6.87 9.60
C PHE A 40 -9.25 7.01 9.32
N SER A 41 -8.75 6.45 8.21
CA SER A 41 -7.35 6.56 7.79
C SER A 41 -7.19 7.59 6.69
N TYR A 42 -6.08 8.33 6.72
CA TYR A 42 -5.70 9.26 5.64
C TYR A 42 -5.56 8.56 4.27
N THR A 43 -5.29 7.25 4.26
CA THR A 43 -5.15 6.46 3.02
C THR A 43 -6.44 6.48 2.21
N THR A 44 -7.60 6.49 2.86
CA THR A 44 -8.90 6.61 2.19
C THR A 44 -9.06 7.99 1.55
N THR A 45 -8.71 9.06 2.26
CA THR A 45 -8.76 10.43 1.72
C THR A 45 -7.84 10.60 0.50
N MET A 46 -6.64 10.01 0.54
CA MET A 46 -5.71 10.06 -0.61
C MET A 46 -6.27 9.30 -1.83
N ILE A 47 -6.88 8.13 -1.62
CA ILE A 47 -7.53 7.37 -2.69
C ILE A 47 -8.72 8.17 -3.27
N GLU A 48 -9.56 8.74 -2.41
CA GLU A 48 -10.72 9.53 -2.85
C GLU A 48 -10.30 10.75 -3.69
N GLU A 49 -9.24 11.45 -3.28
CA GLU A 49 -8.74 12.64 -3.96
C GLU A 49 -8.32 12.37 -5.42
N MET A 50 -7.80 11.16 -5.71
CA MET A 50 -7.46 10.76 -7.08
C MET A 50 -8.67 10.85 -8.03
N PHE A 51 -9.87 10.55 -7.52
CA PHE A 51 -11.10 10.52 -8.31
C PHE A 51 -11.83 11.86 -8.28
N THR A 52 -11.88 12.54 -7.13
CA THR A 52 -12.59 13.83 -6.99
C THR A 52 -11.89 14.97 -7.71
N SER A 53 -10.56 14.94 -7.81
CA SER A 53 -9.77 15.90 -8.59
C SER A 53 -10.03 15.84 -10.09
N GLY A 54 -10.70 14.80 -10.58
CA GLY A 54 -10.98 14.58 -12.00
C GLY A 54 -9.78 14.05 -12.80
N VAL A 55 -8.65 13.75 -12.13
CA VAL A 55 -7.46 13.18 -12.77
C VAL A 55 -7.68 11.72 -13.16
N VAL A 56 -8.51 11.00 -12.40
CA VAL A 56 -8.90 9.62 -12.66
C VAL A 56 -10.41 9.54 -12.81
N GLU A 57 -10.89 8.91 -13.88
CA GLU A 57 -12.32 8.63 -14.04
C GLU A 57 -12.80 7.74 -12.89
N MET A 58 -13.95 8.09 -12.29
CA MET A 58 -14.56 7.38 -11.18
C MET A 58 -15.22 6.07 -11.63
N SER A 59 -14.41 5.15 -12.13
CA SER A 59 -14.80 3.85 -12.70
C SER A 59 -13.82 2.76 -12.28
N LYS A 60 -14.33 1.56 -11.99
CA LYS A 60 -13.48 0.39 -11.68
C LYS A 60 -12.60 -0.03 -12.85
N ASN A 61 -13.03 0.29 -14.08
CA ASN A 61 -12.31 -0.06 -15.30
C ASN A 61 -11.40 1.06 -15.80
N THR A 62 -11.15 2.10 -14.99
CA THR A 62 -10.23 3.17 -15.34
C THR A 62 -8.81 2.63 -15.47
N ALA A 63 -8.17 2.96 -16.59
CA ALA A 63 -6.75 2.75 -16.79
C ALA A 63 -5.99 4.00 -16.33
N ALA A 64 -5.03 3.82 -15.42
CA ALA A 64 -4.19 4.90 -14.92
C ALA A 64 -2.79 4.37 -14.60
N GLN A 65 -1.78 5.21 -14.84
CA GLN A 65 -0.41 4.99 -14.40
C GLN A 65 -0.25 5.69 -13.05
N VAL A 66 -0.01 4.92 -12.00
CA VAL A 66 0.04 5.40 -10.61
C VAL A 66 1.47 5.28 -10.10
N LEU A 67 1.99 6.36 -9.54
CA LEU A 67 3.28 6.40 -8.85
C LEU A 67 3.03 6.70 -7.36
N SER A 68 3.29 5.74 -6.49
CA SER A 68 3.30 5.93 -5.04
C SER A 68 4.72 6.14 -4.55
N ILE A 69 5.00 7.26 -3.88
CA ILE A 69 6.25 7.45 -3.14
C ILE A 69 6.01 7.05 -1.68
N GLY A 70 6.77 6.06 -1.21
CA GLY A 70 6.50 5.33 0.02
C GLY A 70 5.61 4.12 -0.22
N LEU A 71 5.99 2.97 0.34
CA LEU A 71 5.21 1.74 0.39
C LEU A 71 4.35 1.69 1.65
N GLY A 72 4.88 2.16 2.78
CA GLY A 72 4.27 1.98 4.10
C GLY A 72 3.94 0.50 4.36
N ALA A 73 2.77 0.22 4.93
CA ALA A 73 2.27 -1.16 5.09
C ALA A 73 1.62 -1.74 3.81
N GLY A 74 1.67 -1.02 2.68
CA GLY A 74 1.15 -1.52 1.39
C GLY A 74 -0.37 -1.50 1.20
N PHE A 75 -1.15 -0.96 2.15
CA PHE A 75 -2.62 -0.93 2.07
C PHE A 75 -3.16 -0.26 0.82
N MET A 76 -2.78 1.01 0.60
CA MET A 76 -3.30 1.80 -0.52
C MET A 76 -2.97 1.14 -1.86
N ASN A 77 -1.73 0.66 -2.01
CA ASN A 77 -1.26 -0.02 -3.21
C ASN A 77 -2.00 -1.34 -3.45
N SER A 78 -2.19 -2.13 -2.39
CA SER A 78 -2.95 -3.39 -2.46
C SER A 78 -4.43 -3.17 -2.77
N TYR A 79 -5.04 -2.13 -2.18
CA TYR A 79 -6.43 -1.76 -2.43
C TYR A 79 -6.62 -1.35 -3.90
N LEU A 80 -5.76 -0.47 -4.42
CA LEU A 80 -5.84 -0.02 -5.81
C LEU A 80 -5.60 -1.17 -6.79
N HIS A 81 -4.58 -2.00 -6.54
CA HIS A 81 -4.24 -3.16 -7.38
C HIS A 81 -5.40 -4.17 -7.47
N TYR A 82 -6.04 -4.46 -6.33
CA TYR A 82 -7.15 -5.40 -6.22
C TYR A 82 -8.46 -4.86 -6.83
N ASN A 83 -8.81 -3.60 -6.57
CA ASN A 83 -10.12 -3.04 -6.93
C ASN A 83 -10.16 -2.39 -8.32
N TYR A 84 -9.00 -2.03 -8.89
CA TYR A 84 -8.89 -1.35 -10.19
C TYR A 84 -7.97 -2.16 -11.14
N PRO A 85 -8.50 -3.18 -11.84
CA PRO A 85 -7.73 -4.15 -12.61
C PRO A 85 -7.01 -3.58 -13.85
N LYS A 86 -7.22 -2.30 -14.18
CA LYS A 86 -6.51 -1.62 -15.28
C LYS A 86 -5.52 -0.54 -14.81
N MET A 87 -5.39 -0.33 -13.50
CA MET A 87 -4.33 0.53 -12.97
C MET A 87 -2.99 -0.20 -13.03
N ASN A 88 -1.94 0.56 -13.33
CA ASN A 88 -0.56 0.11 -13.33
C ASN A 88 0.20 0.95 -12.30
N ILE A 89 0.64 0.29 -11.23
CA ILE A 89 1.11 0.90 -9.99
C ILE A 89 2.60 0.67 -9.87
N THR A 90 3.34 1.78 -9.75
CA THR A 90 4.76 1.79 -9.40
C THR A 90 4.89 2.38 -8.01
N VAL A 91 5.46 1.63 -7.08
CA VAL A 91 5.79 2.12 -5.75
C VAL A 91 7.29 2.36 -5.70
N VAL A 92 7.72 3.50 -5.15
CA VAL A 92 9.13 3.79 -4.89
C VAL A 92 9.31 3.91 -3.39
N ASP A 93 10.12 3.05 -2.81
CA ASP A 93 10.44 3.08 -1.37
C ASP A 93 11.95 3.01 -1.18
N ILE A 94 12.45 3.68 -0.14
CA ILE A 94 13.89 3.73 0.12
C ILE A 94 14.39 2.47 0.84
N GLU A 95 13.52 1.81 1.63
CA GLU A 95 13.93 0.75 2.55
C GLU A 95 13.47 -0.64 2.05
N PRO A 96 14.41 -1.51 1.63
CA PRO A 96 14.07 -2.86 1.14
C PRO A 96 13.38 -3.72 2.20
N LYS A 97 13.64 -3.51 3.50
CA LYS A 97 12.94 -4.25 4.56
C LYS A 97 11.44 -3.99 4.60
N THR A 98 11.00 -2.79 4.24
CA THR A 98 9.57 -2.45 4.15
C THR A 98 8.88 -3.37 3.15
N LEU A 99 9.52 -3.64 2.00
CA LEU A 99 9.01 -4.57 1.00
C LEU A 99 8.92 -6.00 1.54
N GLU A 100 9.97 -6.49 2.21
CA GLU A 100 9.98 -7.83 2.80
C GLU A 100 8.84 -8.02 3.82
N ILE A 101 8.70 -7.07 4.75
CA ILE A 101 7.65 -7.08 5.77
C ILE A 101 6.27 -7.05 5.11
N THR A 102 6.10 -6.22 4.09
CA THR A 102 4.81 -5.99 3.45
C THR A 102 4.36 -7.17 2.59
N GLN A 103 5.30 -7.87 1.94
CA GLN A 103 4.99 -9.14 1.27
C GLN A 103 4.69 -10.26 2.26
N LYS A 104 5.46 -10.34 3.36
CA LYS A 104 5.33 -11.44 4.33
C LYS A 104 4.08 -11.32 5.20
N TRP A 105 3.75 -10.13 5.66
CA TRP A 105 2.73 -9.91 6.70
C TRP A 105 1.49 -9.17 6.21
N PHE A 106 1.60 -8.41 5.12
CA PHE A 106 0.50 -7.57 4.60
C PHE A 106 -0.03 -8.03 3.24
N ASP A 107 0.36 -9.23 2.79
CA ASP A 107 -0.17 -9.90 1.59
C ASP A 107 -0.01 -9.04 0.32
N LEU A 108 1.12 -8.32 0.21
CA LEU A 108 1.42 -7.50 -0.97
C LEU A 108 1.75 -8.39 -2.16
N GLU A 109 0.89 -8.33 -3.17
CA GLU A 109 1.05 -9.06 -4.42
C GLU A 109 1.72 -8.14 -5.45
N LEU A 110 2.82 -8.61 -6.05
CA LEU A 110 3.49 -7.92 -7.15
C LEU A 110 3.29 -8.70 -8.45
N ASP A 111 3.05 -7.97 -9.54
CA ASP A 111 2.85 -8.51 -10.89
C ASP A 111 3.19 -7.44 -11.95
N ASP A 112 2.84 -7.69 -13.22
CA ASP A 112 3.10 -6.76 -14.32
C ASP A 112 2.43 -5.38 -14.14
N ARG A 113 1.40 -5.30 -13.28
CA ARG A 113 0.63 -4.08 -12.99
C ARG A 113 0.95 -3.50 -11.62
N HIS A 114 1.78 -4.15 -10.80
CA HIS A 114 2.13 -3.66 -9.48
C HIS A 114 3.57 -4.05 -9.12
N ARG A 115 4.44 -3.05 -9.05
CA ARG A 115 5.88 -3.23 -8.81
C ARG A 115 6.39 -2.24 -7.77
N VAL A 116 7.47 -2.64 -7.09
CA VAL A 116 8.19 -1.80 -6.14
C VAL A 116 9.61 -1.58 -6.65
N ILE A 117 10.07 -0.33 -6.62
CA ILE A 117 11.43 0.09 -6.95
C ILE A 117 12.08 0.56 -5.66
N ILE A 118 13.19 -0.07 -5.27
CA ILE A 118 13.97 0.33 -4.10
C ILE A 118 14.91 1.45 -4.50
N MET A 119 14.54 2.69 -4.20
CA MET A 119 15.27 3.91 -4.56
C MET A 119 14.78 5.08 -3.70
N ASP A 120 15.62 6.09 -3.53
CA ASP A 120 15.16 7.39 -3.02
C ASP A 120 14.11 7.99 -3.97
N GLY A 121 12.97 8.42 -3.42
CA GLY A 121 11.86 8.95 -4.20
C GLY A 121 12.20 10.24 -4.97
N VAL A 122 13.03 11.11 -4.39
CA VAL A 122 13.49 12.35 -5.03
C VAL A 122 14.44 12.02 -6.18
N GLU A 123 15.32 11.05 -5.98
CA GLU A 123 16.20 10.54 -7.04
C GLU A 123 15.40 9.95 -8.20
N PHE A 124 14.40 9.11 -7.91
CA PHE A 124 13.54 8.51 -8.94
C PHE A 124 12.84 9.57 -9.79
N ILE A 125 12.22 10.56 -9.14
CA ILE A 125 11.54 11.67 -9.85
C ILE A 125 12.54 12.46 -10.70
N SER A 126 13.72 12.74 -10.15
CA SER A 126 14.76 13.48 -10.86
C SER A 126 15.24 12.76 -12.13
N ARG A 127 15.29 11.42 -12.11
CA ARG A 127 15.61 10.60 -13.28
C ARG A 127 14.46 10.59 -14.29
N ALA A 128 13.22 10.37 -13.83
CA ALA A 128 12.04 10.35 -14.69
C ALA A 128 11.83 11.67 -15.47
N VAL A 129 12.07 12.82 -14.81
CA VAL A 129 12.00 14.13 -15.46
C VAL A 129 13.09 14.30 -16.53
N LYS A 130 14.31 13.83 -16.28
CA LYS A 130 15.44 13.94 -17.23
C LYS A 130 15.26 13.03 -18.44
N GLU A 131 14.64 11.88 -18.24
CA GLU A 131 14.45 10.87 -19.28
C GLU A 131 13.19 11.14 -20.13
N GLU A 132 12.39 12.18 -19.82
CA GLU A 132 11.06 12.44 -20.43
C GLU A 132 10.12 11.22 -20.39
N THR A 133 10.37 10.29 -19.47
CA THR A 133 9.70 8.99 -19.44
C THR A 133 8.46 9.04 -18.55
N ASN A 134 7.31 8.98 -19.22
CA ASN A 134 5.98 8.66 -18.69
C ASN A 134 5.31 9.71 -17.77
N GLN A 135 4.04 9.99 -18.06
CA GLN A 135 3.15 10.73 -17.19
C GLN A 135 2.55 9.77 -16.15
N PHE A 136 2.87 9.97 -14.88
CA PHE A 136 2.28 9.23 -13.75
C PHE A 136 1.37 10.14 -12.93
N LEU A 137 0.29 9.58 -12.42
CA LEU A 137 -0.42 10.15 -11.27
C LEU A 137 0.39 9.89 -10.01
N LYS A 138 0.90 10.95 -9.39
CA LYS A 138 1.71 10.86 -8.18
C LYS A 138 0.85 10.86 -6.92
N MET A 139 1.08 9.91 -6.03
CA MET A 139 0.62 9.90 -4.65
C MET A 139 1.83 9.90 -3.73
N GLU A 140 1.86 10.82 -2.77
CA GLU A 140 2.88 10.88 -1.73
C GLU A 140 2.29 10.34 -0.43
N LEU A 141 2.85 9.24 0.07
CA LEU A 141 2.57 8.79 1.43
C LEU A 141 3.54 9.52 2.38
N PRO A 142 3.10 9.89 3.60
CA PRO A 142 4.03 10.42 4.60
C PRO A 142 5.17 9.41 4.80
N SER A 143 6.40 9.85 4.59
CA SER A 143 7.59 9.01 4.76
C SER A 143 7.71 8.58 6.21
N CYS A 144 7.73 7.27 6.46
CA CYS A 144 7.99 6.74 7.80
C CYS A 144 9.46 7.02 8.17
N VAL A 145 9.67 7.67 9.31
CA VAL A 145 10.89 7.48 10.11
C VAL A 145 10.49 6.45 11.17
N GLU A 146 10.97 5.21 11.06
CA GLU A 146 10.80 4.24 12.15
C GLU A 146 11.75 4.60 13.29
N GLU A 147 11.23 5.11 14.40
CA GLU A 147 11.96 5.09 15.66
C GLU A 147 11.59 3.79 16.40
N ILE A 148 12.42 2.76 16.21
CA ILE A 148 12.33 1.53 17.01
C ILE A 148 12.83 1.89 18.41
N VAL A 149 11.91 2.15 19.35
CA VAL A 149 12.24 2.19 20.78
C VAL A 149 12.50 0.76 21.23
N GLY A 150 13.76 0.34 21.16
CA GLY A 150 14.24 -0.84 21.87
C GLY A 150 14.13 -0.60 23.37
N HIS A 151 13.15 -1.22 24.03
CA HIS A 151 13.21 -1.41 25.48
C HIS A 151 14.33 -2.41 25.76
N ASN A 152 15.53 -1.89 26.07
CA ASN A 152 16.49 -2.67 26.84
C ASN A 152 15.97 -2.80 28.27
N SER A 153 16.03 -4.03 28.76
CA SER A 153 15.70 -4.43 30.13
C SER A 153 16.42 -3.59 31.19
#